data_AF-A0A4V1TXU7-F1
#
_entry.id   AF-A0A4V1TXU7-F1
#
_cell.length_a   1.000
_cell.length_b   1.000
_cell.length_c   1.000
_cell.angle_alpha   90.00
_cell.angle_beta   90.00
_cell.angle_gamma   90.00
#
_symmetry.space_group_name_H-M   'P 1'
#
loop_
_entity.id
_entity.type
_entity.pdbx_description
1 polymer ?
#
loop_
_entity_poly.entity_id
_entity_poly.type
_entity_poly.pdbx_seq_one_letter_code
_entity_poly.pdbx_strand_id
1 'polypeptide(L)'
;LTLIFGVTRIVNFAHGSFFMLGALFTAHWVTNWFPAWGESAWLYALAMLMGAAAAALAGAVAEFVLLRRMAGAPELYQLVATFGLTLALHDAMQWGFGPDEVFAPRFPGLKGAVQIGEEFFPVYQLVMIVLGPLVWLGLHLLLRHSLFGQRLRAATQDRGMLAALGVNPKPLMLGAVVLGCALAGLGGALQLPREPAHLQMDMNVIVETFVVVVMGGLGSIGGAFVAALLIGLVHAFGISLFPQATLVIVFLTMAVVLVFRPQGLGGMAAGAQDSVREAAQKFRGLRLGWPLQLAAAGVLLLLAVVAWRGGPYWQALAADAFILMIFGVSLQAMMALGGLVSFGHAAFFALGGYGAALAHTHWGASLPLALATGCLAALLVAAVFGAAVVRSAGVYLAMLSLALAQVIWAGATQWVAFTGGDNGIIGLR
;
A
#
# COMPACT_ATOMS: atom_id res chain seq x y z
N LEU A 1 7.48 7.56 -3.48
CA LEU A 1 7.26 7.32 -2.03
C LEU A 1 8.54 7.46 -1.19
N THR A 2 9.67 6.82 -1.56
CA THR A 2 10.93 6.86 -0.79
C THR A 2 11.43 8.26 -0.44
N LEU A 3 11.32 9.21 -1.39
CA LEU A 3 11.72 10.60 -1.15
C LEU A 3 10.89 11.27 -0.05
N ILE A 4 9.56 11.14 -0.13
CA ILE A 4 8.63 11.71 0.84
C ILE A 4 8.94 11.13 2.21
N PHE A 5 8.97 9.80 2.34
CA PHE A 5 9.27 9.14 3.60
C PHE A 5 10.65 9.56 4.17
N GLY A 6 11.68 9.61 3.32
CA GLY A 6 13.03 9.97 3.75
C GLY A 6 13.12 11.34 4.41
N VAL A 7 12.23 12.27 4.02
CA VAL A 7 12.20 13.65 4.53
C VAL A 7 11.18 13.83 5.66
N THR A 8 9.97 13.28 5.50
CA THR A 8 8.86 13.50 6.43
C THR A 8 8.81 12.47 7.55
N ARG A 9 9.36 11.27 7.33
CA ARG A 9 9.18 10.06 8.16
C ARG A 9 7.73 9.58 8.26
N ILE A 10 6.87 10.03 7.34
CA ILE A 10 5.46 9.62 7.27
C ILE A 10 5.31 8.58 6.17
N VAL A 11 4.75 7.42 6.52
CA VAL A 11 4.29 6.45 5.54
C VAL A 11 2.98 6.96 4.93
N ASN A 12 2.97 7.22 3.63
CA ASN A 12 1.83 7.84 2.96
C ASN A 12 1.11 6.86 2.02
N PHE A 13 -0.03 6.32 2.47
CA PHE A 13 -0.87 5.41 1.67
C PHE A 13 -1.54 6.12 0.47
N ALA A 14 -1.79 7.43 0.56
CA ALA A 14 -2.40 8.21 -0.52
C ALA A 14 -1.48 8.37 -1.75
N HIS A 15 -0.25 7.85 -1.70
CA HIS A 15 0.67 7.94 -2.82
C HIS A 15 0.17 7.23 -4.08
N GLY A 16 -0.55 6.11 -3.92
CA GLY A 16 -1.23 5.43 -5.02
C GLY A 16 -2.29 6.32 -5.68
N SER A 17 -3.04 7.10 -4.90
CA SER A 17 -4.05 8.02 -5.44
C SER A 17 -3.44 9.16 -6.26
N PHE A 18 -2.22 9.61 -5.95
CA PHE A 18 -1.52 10.61 -6.79
C PHE A 18 -1.05 10.01 -8.12
N PHE A 19 -0.65 8.74 -8.13
CA PHE A 19 -0.35 8.01 -9.37
C PHE A 19 -1.62 7.90 -10.22
N MET A 20 -2.72 7.46 -9.62
CA MET A 20 -4.01 7.34 -10.28
C MET A 20 -4.51 8.68 -10.83
N LEU A 21 -4.37 9.77 -10.08
CA LEU A 21 -4.74 11.11 -10.54
C LEU A 21 -3.97 11.52 -11.80
N GLY A 22 -2.66 11.23 -11.85
CA GLY A 22 -1.85 11.51 -13.04
C GLY A 22 -2.30 10.68 -14.26
N ALA A 23 -2.65 9.41 -14.05
CA ALA A 23 -3.18 8.52 -15.07
C ALA A 23 -4.56 8.99 -15.57
N LEU A 24 -5.54 9.15 -14.68
CA LEU A 24 -6.91 9.56 -15.04
C LEU A 24 -6.94 10.94 -15.71
N PHE A 25 -6.22 11.92 -15.15
CA PHE A 25 -6.15 13.26 -15.73
C PHE A 25 -5.58 13.22 -17.15
N THR A 26 -4.45 12.54 -17.34
CA THR A 26 -3.80 12.46 -18.65
C THR A 26 -4.67 11.71 -19.65
N ALA A 27 -5.26 10.58 -19.26
CA ALA A 27 -6.14 9.78 -20.09
C ALA A 27 -7.33 10.62 -20.58
N HIS A 28 -8.07 11.23 -19.67
CA HIS A 28 -9.21 12.09 -20.00
C HIS A 28 -8.81 13.30 -20.86
N TRP A 29 -7.62 13.86 -20.63
CA TRP A 29 -7.12 14.97 -21.43
C TRP A 29 -6.95 14.58 -22.90
N VAL A 30 -6.33 13.44 -23.18
CA VAL A 30 -6.01 13.01 -24.54
C VAL A 30 -7.12 12.20 -25.22
N THR A 31 -8.13 11.72 -24.48
CA THR A 31 -9.26 10.96 -25.06
C THR A 31 -10.57 11.75 -25.10
N ASN A 32 -10.89 12.51 -24.05
CA ASN A 32 -12.23 13.05 -23.84
C ASN A 32 -12.26 14.57 -24.02
N TRP A 33 -11.35 15.30 -23.37
CA TRP A 33 -11.34 16.76 -23.40
C TRP A 33 -10.68 17.32 -24.67
N PHE A 34 -9.52 16.78 -25.06
CA PHE A 34 -8.77 17.24 -26.22
C PHE A 34 -8.23 16.05 -27.05
N PRO A 35 -9.09 15.30 -27.76
CA PRO A 35 -8.68 14.11 -28.52
C PRO A 35 -7.53 14.34 -29.51
N ALA A 36 -7.48 15.53 -30.13
CA ALA A 36 -6.42 15.91 -31.07
C ALA A 36 -5.01 15.92 -30.44
N TRP A 37 -4.90 16.09 -29.12
CA TRP A 37 -3.62 16.01 -28.41
C TRP A 37 -3.09 14.58 -28.36
N GLY A 38 -3.98 13.59 -28.40
CA GLY A 38 -3.63 12.17 -28.49
C GLY A 38 -2.97 11.77 -29.80
N GLU A 39 -3.01 12.61 -30.84
CA GLU A 39 -2.41 12.34 -32.16
C GLU A 39 -0.99 12.93 -32.31
N SER A 40 -0.63 13.92 -31.49
CA SER A 40 0.67 14.60 -31.55
C SER A 40 1.56 14.19 -30.37
N ALA A 41 2.77 13.71 -30.66
CA ALA A 41 3.71 13.24 -29.64
C ALA A 41 4.05 14.31 -28.60
N TRP A 42 4.23 15.57 -29.05
CA TRP A 42 4.54 16.69 -28.18
C TRP A 42 3.36 17.07 -27.28
N LEU A 43 2.15 17.13 -27.84
CA LEU A 43 0.95 17.47 -27.07
C LEU A 43 0.58 16.36 -26.08
N TYR A 44 0.75 15.09 -26.48
CA TYR A 44 0.61 13.96 -25.56
C TYR A 44 1.60 14.10 -24.41
N ALA A 45 2.89 14.31 -24.68
CA ALA A 45 3.91 14.49 -23.64
C ALA A 45 3.58 15.67 -22.70
N LEU A 46 3.06 16.78 -23.25
CA LEU A 46 2.59 17.91 -22.45
C LEU A 46 1.40 17.52 -21.54
N ALA A 47 0.44 16.75 -22.05
CA ALA A 47 -0.68 16.24 -21.24
C ALA A 47 -0.19 15.36 -20.08
N MET A 48 0.84 14.53 -20.30
CA MET A 48 1.46 13.72 -19.24
C MET A 48 2.12 14.58 -18.16
N LEU A 49 2.82 15.65 -18.56
CA LEU A 49 3.40 16.61 -17.63
C LEU A 49 2.32 17.39 -16.85
N MET A 50 1.19 17.69 -17.49
CA MET A 50 0.04 18.31 -16.83
C MET A 50 -0.61 17.36 -15.82
N GLY A 51 -0.73 16.07 -16.12
CA GLY A 51 -1.17 15.06 -15.16
C GLY A 51 -0.22 14.93 -13.96
N ALA A 52 1.09 14.93 -14.21
CA ALA A 52 2.10 15.00 -13.16
C ALA A 52 1.96 16.29 -12.30
N ALA A 53 1.71 17.43 -12.93
CA ALA A 53 1.49 18.70 -12.23
C ALA A 53 0.20 18.70 -11.39
N ALA A 54 -0.88 18.09 -11.88
CA ALA A 54 -2.13 17.91 -11.13
C ALA A 54 -1.90 17.05 -9.88
N ALA A 55 -1.17 15.95 -10.00
CA ALA A 55 -0.76 15.12 -8.86
C ALA A 55 0.14 15.88 -7.88
N ALA A 56 1.07 16.70 -8.38
CA ALA A 56 1.94 17.54 -7.57
C ALA A 56 1.15 18.57 -6.75
N LEU A 57 0.15 19.22 -7.38
CA LEU A 57 -0.74 20.19 -6.75
C LEU A 57 -1.61 19.52 -5.68
N ALA A 58 -2.23 18.37 -6.01
CA ALA A 58 -3.00 17.59 -5.04
C ALA A 58 -2.15 17.17 -3.83
N GLY A 59 -0.89 16.76 -4.08
CA GLY A 59 0.09 16.47 -3.03
C GLY A 59 0.41 17.68 -2.16
N ALA A 60 0.57 18.87 -2.75
CA ALA A 60 0.81 20.11 -2.02
C ALA A 60 -0.37 20.48 -1.12
N VAL A 61 -1.60 20.33 -1.63
CA VAL A 61 -2.84 20.56 -0.87
C VAL A 61 -2.93 19.57 0.28
N ALA A 62 -2.71 18.28 0.03
CA ALA A 62 -2.71 17.24 1.06
C ALA A 62 -1.66 17.52 2.15
N GLU A 63 -0.45 17.93 1.76
CA GLU A 63 0.60 18.32 2.71
C GLU A 63 0.16 19.48 3.58
N PHE A 64 -0.37 20.55 2.99
CA PHE A 64 -0.76 21.75 3.72
C PHE A 64 -1.97 21.53 4.64
N VAL A 65 -2.98 20.82 4.17
CA VAL A 65 -4.27 20.65 4.86
C VAL A 65 -4.20 19.56 5.92
N LEU A 66 -3.51 18.46 5.63
CA LEU A 66 -3.53 17.25 6.46
C LEU A 66 -2.15 16.93 7.04
N LEU A 67 -1.18 16.55 6.21
CA LEU A 67 0.06 15.91 6.68
C LEU A 67 0.88 16.83 7.59
N ARG A 68 0.98 18.13 7.25
CA ARG A 68 1.71 19.11 8.05
C ARG A 68 1.08 19.35 9.41
N ARG A 69 -0.25 19.21 9.54
CA ARG A 69 -0.94 19.32 10.84
C ARG A 69 -0.74 18.09 11.71
N MET A 70 -0.40 16.96 11.10
CA MET A 70 -0.13 15.70 11.76
C MET A 70 1.36 15.46 12.03
N ALA A 71 2.22 16.43 11.68
CA ALA A 71 3.64 16.39 11.97
C ALA A 71 3.88 16.43 13.48
N GLY A 72 3.98 15.25 14.10
CA GLY A 72 4.12 15.06 15.55
C GLY A 72 3.08 14.12 16.17
N ALA A 73 2.05 13.72 15.42
CA ALA A 73 1.12 12.67 15.85
C ALA A 73 1.81 11.29 15.79
N PRO A 74 1.40 10.31 16.63
CA PRO A 74 1.87 8.93 16.53
C PRO A 74 1.68 8.34 15.13
N GLU A 75 2.53 7.38 14.75
CA GLU A 75 2.59 6.80 13.41
C GLU A 75 1.23 6.23 12.97
N LEU A 76 0.53 5.56 13.88
CA LEU A 76 -0.79 4.98 13.62
C LEU A 76 -1.79 6.04 13.13
N TYR A 77 -1.81 7.22 13.73
CA TYR A 77 -2.75 8.28 13.33
C TYR A 77 -2.40 8.84 11.95
N GLN A 78 -1.11 8.98 11.64
CA GLN A 78 -0.67 9.43 10.32
C GLN A 78 -1.11 8.42 9.25
N LEU A 79 -0.97 7.13 9.54
CA LEU A 79 -1.40 6.05 8.66
C LEU A 79 -2.91 6.07 8.42
N VAL A 80 -3.71 6.14 9.48
CA VAL A 80 -5.17 6.25 9.39
C VAL A 80 -5.58 7.48 8.58
N ALA A 81 -4.93 8.61 8.77
CA ALA A 81 -5.24 9.83 8.02
C ALA A 81 -4.87 9.73 6.54
N THR A 82 -3.72 9.13 6.19
CA THR A 82 -3.37 8.92 4.78
C THR A 82 -4.23 7.86 4.11
N PHE A 83 -4.71 6.86 4.85
CA PHE A 83 -5.73 5.93 4.36
C PHE A 83 -7.06 6.64 4.10
N GLY A 84 -7.53 7.47 5.05
CA GLY A 84 -8.72 8.31 4.85
C GLY A 84 -8.57 9.27 3.67
N LEU A 85 -7.38 9.85 3.46
CA LEU A 85 -7.08 10.67 2.29
C LEU A 85 -7.13 9.85 0.99
N THR A 86 -6.67 8.60 1.02
CA THR A 86 -6.74 7.68 -0.14
C THR A 86 -8.20 7.47 -0.54
N LEU A 87 -9.07 7.13 0.41
CA LEU A 87 -10.51 6.96 0.18
C LEU A 87 -11.18 8.24 -0.32
N ALA A 88 -10.89 9.38 0.32
CA ALA A 88 -11.45 10.66 -0.09
C ALA A 88 -11.01 11.07 -1.52
N LEU A 89 -9.75 10.81 -1.87
CA LEU A 89 -9.23 11.06 -3.22
C LEU A 89 -9.83 10.10 -4.24
N HIS A 90 -10.00 8.82 -3.88
CA HIS A 90 -10.67 7.82 -4.71
C HIS A 90 -12.09 8.26 -5.06
N ASP A 91 -12.91 8.60 -4.06
CA ASP A 91 -14.28 9.06 -4.27
C ASP A 91 -14.33 10.38 -5.06
N ALA A 92 -13.41 11.30 -4.79
CA ALA A 92 -13.30 12.55 -5.55
C ALA A 92 -12.95 12.31 -7.02
N MET A 93 -12.09 11.34 -7.30
CA MET A 93 -11.75 10.93 -8.67
C MET A 93 -12.90 10.20 -9.34
N GLN A 94 -13.61 9.33 -8.63
CA GLN A 94 -14.82 8.68 -9.15
C GLN A 94 -15.89 9.72 -9.51
N TRP A 95 -16.08 10.74 -8.67
CA TRP A 95 -17.01 11.83 -8.96
C TRP A 95 -16.55 12.72 -10.13
N GLY A 96 -15.25 13.02 -10.21
CA GLY A 96 -14.70 13.94 -11.21
C GLY A 96 -14.45 13.33 -12.59
N PHE A 97 -14.03 12.07 -12.65
CA PHE A 97 -13.66 11.35 -13.87
C PHE A 97 -14.69 10.27 -14.27
N GLY A 98 -15.55 9.84 -13.34
CA GLY A 98 -16.49 8.75 -13.57
C GLY A 98 -15.92 7.37 -13.18
N PRO A 99 -16.77 6.33 -13.19
CA PRO A 99 -16.38 4.97 -12.82
C PRO A 99 -15.75 4.17 -13.97
N ASP A 100 -15.88 4.66 -15.21
CA ASP A 100 -15.50 3.91 -16.41
C ASP A 100 -13.99 3.88 -16.62
N GLU A 101 -13.50 2.78 -17.19
CA GLU A 101 -12.10 2.66 -17.61
C GLU A 101 -11.85 3.49 -18.87
N VAL A 102 -10.72 4.21 -18.90
CA VAL A 102 -10.33 5.05 -20.04
C VAL A 102 -9.10 4.49 -20.74
N PHE A 103 -9.28 4.09 -21.99
CA PHE A 103 -8.23 3.60 -22.86
C PHE A 103 -7.56 4.75 -23.61
N ALA A 104 -6.39 5.17 -23.13
CA ALA A 104 -5.62 6.19 -23.83
C ALA A 104 -5.06 5.65 -25.17
N PRO A 105 -4.96 6.47 -26.22
CA PRO A 105 -4.35 6.05 -27.47
C PRO A 105 -2.87 5.72 -27.26
N ARG A 106 -2.34 4.78 -28.06
CA ARG A 106 -0.90 4.51 -28.07
C ARG A 106 -0.12 5.78 -28.38
N PHE A 107 0.99 5.99 -27.67
CA PHE A 107 1.82 7.19 -27.80
C PHE A 107 2.21 7.45 -29.28
N PRO A 108 1.92 8.64 -29.84
CA PRO A 108 2.23 8.96 -31.23
C PRO A 108 3.73 8.85 -31.54
N GLY A 109 4.07 8.24 -32.67
CA GLY A 109 5.47 7.99 -33.07
C GLY A 109 6.13 6.77 -32.41
N LEU A 110 5.51 6.17 -31.38
CA LEU A 110 6.03 4.96 -30.70
C LEU A 110 5.09 3.75 -30.84
N LYS A 111 4.23 3.73 -31.87
CA LYS A 111 3.22 2.67 -32.10
C LYS A 111 3.79 1.35 -32.63
N GLY A 112 5.02 1.38 -33.16
CA GLY A 112 5.68 0.23 -33.80
C GLY A 112 6.36 -0.74 -32.83
N ALA A 113 7.02 -1.74 -33.40
CA ALA A 113 7.87 -2.71 -32.70
C ALA A 113 9.21 -2.86 -33.43
N VAL A 114 10.26 -3.20 -32.68
CA VAL A 114 11.58 -3.56 -33.19
C VAL A 114 11.72 -5.07 -33.11
N GLN A 115 12.15 -5.71 -34.18
CA GLN A 115 12.46 -7.14 -34.18
C GLN A 115 13.83 -7.37 -33.52
N ILE A 116 13.89 -8.20 -32.49
CA ILE A 116 15.12 -8.62 -31.81
C ILE A 116 15.15 -10.14 -31.85
N GLY A 117 15.94 -10.71 -32.76
CA GLY A 117 15.89 -12.15 -33.05
C GLY A 117 14.57 -12.55 -33.70
N GLU A 118 13.88 -13.52 -33.10
CA GLU A 118 12.55 -13.99 -33.57
C GLU A 118 11.38 -13.27 -32.89
N GLU A 119 11.64 -12.39 -31.92
CA GLU A 119 10.60 -11.70 -31.15
C GLU A 119 10.45 -10.22 -31.53
N PHE A 120 9.22 -9.70 -31.43
CA PHE A 120 8.91 -8.29 -31.66
C PHE A 120 8.74 -7.54 -30.33
N PHE A 121 9.60 -6.56 -30.09
CA PHE A 121 9.59 -5.72 -28.90
C PHE A 121 8.93 -4.36 -29.19
N PRO A 122 7.83 -3.98 -28.52
CA PRO A 122 7.20 -2.68 -28.73
C PRO A 122 8.16 -1.52 -28.42
N VAL A 123 8.26 -0.55 -29.33
CA VAL A 123 9.20 0.59 -29.19
C VAL A 123 8.97 1.36 -27.90
N TYR A 124 7.70 1.53 -27.49
CA TYR A 124 7.34 2.18 -26.25
C TYR A 124 8.00 1.54 -25.01
N GLN A 125 8.14 0.21 -24.99
CA GLN A 125 8.78 -0.50 -23.87
C GLN A 125 10.27 -0.22 -23.81
N LEU A 126 10.95 -0.17 -24.96
CA LEU A 126 12.36 0.20 -25.04
C LEU A 126 12.59 1.61 -24.51
N VAL A 127 11.69 2.55 -24.82
CA VAL A 127 11.73 3.91 -24.27
C VAL A 127 11.56 3.88 -22.74
N MET A 128 10.63 3.09 -22.20
CA MET A 128 10.45 2.97 -20.74
C MET A 128 11.69 2.39 -20.03
N ILE A 129 12.35 1.40 -20.63
CA ILE A 129 13.60 0.80 -20.09
C ILE A 129 14.69 1.84 -19.94
N VAL A 130 14.79 2.81 -20.87
CA VAL A 130 15.76 3.90 -20.80
C VAL A 130 15.27 5.02 -19.88
N LEU A 131 13.99 5.36 -19.93
CA LEU A 131 13.42 6.48 -19.17
C LEU A 131 13.47 6.24 -17.66
N GLY A 132 13.27 5.02 -17.18
CA GLY A 132 13.34 4.68 -15.75
C GLY A 132 14.69 5.08 -15.10
N PRO A 133 15.83 4.55 -15.59
CA PRO A 133 17.17 4.96 -15.17
C PRO A 133 17.45 6.45 -15.37
N LEU A 134 16.94 7.07 -16.44
CA LEU A 134 17.09 8.51 -16.66
C LEU A 134 16.37 9.35 -15.60
N VAL A 135 15.14 8.99 -15.22
CA VAL A 135 14.40 9.65 -14.14
C VAL A 135 15.12 9.47 -12.81
N TRP A 136 15.63 8.25 -12.54
CA TRP A 136 16.44 8.00 -11.35
C TRP A 136 17.71 8.86 -11.33
N LEU A 137 18.44 8.92 -12.45
CA LEU A 137 19.65 9.72 -12.59
C LEU A 137 19.34 11.21 -12.41
N GLY A 138 18.26 11.70 -13.02
CA GLY A 138 17.79 13.07 -12.86
C GLY A 138 17.49 13.41 -11.40
N LEU A 139 16.78 12.53 -10.69
CA LEU A 139 16.52 12.69 -9.26
C LEU A 139 17.81 12.61 -8.43
N HIS A 140 18.71 11.69 -8.78
CA HIS A 140 20.01 11.53 -8.12
C HIS A 140 20.86 12.80 -8.24
N LEU A 141 20.95 13.36 -9.44
CA LEU A 141 21.68 14.60 -9.71
C LEU A 141 21.03 15.80 -9.02
N LEU A 142 19.70 15.92 -9.12
CA LEU A 142 18.94 16.96 -8.43
C LEU A 142 19.22 16.91 -6.92
N LEU A 143 19.22 15.73 -6.32
CA LEU A 143 19.45 15.63 -4.89
C LEU A 143 20.92 15.83 -4.54
N ARG A 144 21.87 15.19 -5.21
CA ARG A 144 23.29 15.26 -4.83
C ARG A 144 23.97 16.59 -5.19
N HIS A 145 23.66 17.13 -6.36
CA HIS A 145 24.41 18.24 -6.96
C HIS A 145 23.70 19.59 -6.90
N SER A 146 22.41 19.66 -6.54
CA SER A 146 21.72 20.96 -6.40
C SER A 146 21.72 21.51 -4.97
N LEU A 147 21.59 22.84 -4.84
CA LEU A 147 21.38 23.52 -3.57
C LEU A 147 20.11 23.06 -2.85
N PHE A 148 19.04 22.79 -3.61
CA PHE A 148 17.79 22.24 -3.05
C PHE A 148 18.07 20.91 -2.35
N GLY A 149 18.78 20.01 -3.02
CA GLY A 149 19.10 18.69 -2.48
C GLY A 149 20.08 18.70 -1.31
N GLN A 150 21.06 19.62 -1.30
CA GLN A 150 21.95 19.84 -0.16
C GLN A 150 21.16 20.33 1.08
N ARG A 151 20.32 21.35 0.90
CA ARG A 151 19.46 21.89 1.98
C ARG A 151 18.44 20.86 2.46
N LEU A 152 17.88 20.05 1.55
CA LEU A 152 16.94 18.99 1.89
C LEU A 152 17.62 17.92 2.76
N ARG A 153 18.82 17.47 2.40
CA ARG A 153 19.58 16.52 3.25
C ARG A 153 19.91 17.11 4.62
N ALA A 154 20.32 18.38 4.68
CA ALA A 154 20.54 19.06 5.95
C ALA A 154 19.25 19.09 6.80
N ALA A 155 18.10 19.39 6.18
CA ALA A 155 16.79 19.36 6.84
C ALA A 155 16.40 17.97 7.35
N THR A 156 16.83 16.89 6.68
CA THR A 156 16.56 15.53 7.16
C THR A 156 17.43 15.09 8.34
N GLN A 157 18.59 15.72 8.53
CA GLN A 157 19.50 15.42 9.63
C GLN A 157 19.13 16.21 10.88
N ASP A 158 19.00 17.54 10.76
CA ASP A 158 18.61 18.40 11.86
C ASP A 158 17.87 19.64 11.35
N ARG A 159 16.53 19.62 11.51
CA ARG A 159 15.65 20.73 11.13
C ARG A 159 15.89 21.97 11.99
N GLY A 160 16.28 21.79 13.25
CA GLY A 160 16.53 22.86 14.22
C GLY A 160 17.80 23.63 13.87
N MET A 161 18.90 22.92 13.62
CA MET A 161 20.15 23.51 13.16
C MET A 161 19.97 24.26 11.84
N LEU A 162 19.26 23.68 10.87
CA LEU A 162 19.01 24.34 9.59
C LEU A 162 18.22 25.65 9.76
N ALA A 163 17.22 25.65 10.65
CA ALA A 163 16.47 26.85 10.98
C ALA A 163 17.32 27.91 11.70
N ALA A 164 18.24 27.50 12.57
CA ALA A 164 19.19 28.39 13.25
C ALA A 164 20.16 29.07 12.27
N LEU A 165 20.51 28.39 11.17
CA LEU A 165 21.29 28.93 10.05
C LEU A 165 20.47 29.83 9.10
N GLY A 166 19.21 30.16 9.46
CA GLY A 166 18.35 31.07 8.70
C GLY A 166 17.60 30.42 7.53
N VAL A 167 17.67 29.10 7.35
CA VAL A 167 16.99 28.39 6.27
C VAL A 167 15.73 27.71 6.81
N ASN A 168 14.55 28.15 6.35
CA ASN A 168 13.28 27.56 6.77
C ASN A 168 13.09 26.14 6.19
N PRO A 169 12.92 25.08 7.03
CA PRO A 169 12.75 23.71 6.54
C PRO A 169 11.40 23.45 5.86
N LYS A 170 10.36 24.23 6.20
CA LYS A 170 8.98 24.01 5.72
C LYS A 170 8.86 23.98 4.19
N PRO A 171 9.36 24.97 3.42
CA PRO A 171 9.31 24.93 1.96
C PRO A 171 10.14 23.79 1.35
N LEU A 172 11.22 23.35 1.99
CA LEU A 172 12.01 22.21 1.53
C LEU A 172 11.23 20.90 1.64
N MET A 173 10.53 20.71 2.76
CA MET A 173 9.66 19.55 2.97
C MET A 173 8.50 19.54 1.96
N LEU A 174 7.83 20.68 1.77
CA LEU A 174 6.79 20.82 0.76
C LEU A 174 7.33 20.50 -0.64
N GLY A 175 8.51 21.02 -1.00
CA GLY A 175 9.14 20.73 -2.28
C GLY A 175 9.42 19.24 -2.50
N ALA A 176 9.83 18.51 -1.45
CA ALA A 176 10.01 17.07 -1.53
C ALA A 176 8.70 16.30 -1.72
N VAL A 177 7.61 16.74 -1.08
CA VAL A 177 6.26 16.17 -1.27
C VAL A 177 5.74 16.44 -2.68
N VAL A 178 5.80 17.69 -3.13
CA VAL A 178 5.41 18.12 -4.48
C VAL A 178 6.16 17.31 -5.53
N LEU A 179 7.49 17.21 -5.42
CA LEU A 179 8.32 16.44 -6.35
C LEU A 179 7.97 14.95 -6.30
N GLY A 180 7.74 14.39 -5.10
CA GLY A 180 7.34 13.00 -4.94
C GLY A 180 6.01 12.68 -5.59
N CYS A 181 5.00 13.53 -5.40
CA CYS A 181 3.67 13.36 -6.00
C CYS A 181 3.68 13.64 -7.51
N ALA A 182 4.51 14.59 -7.98
CA ALA A 182 4.73 14.81 -9.41
C ALA A 182 5.28 13.57 -10.11
N LEU A 183 6.31 12.94 -9.53
CA LEU A 183 6.89 11.71 -10.07
C LEU A 183 5.89 10.54 -10.02
N ALA A 184 5.03 10.47 -9.01
CA ALA A 184 3.97 9.48 -8.96
C ALA A 184 2.95 9.68 -10.08
N GLY A 185 2.46 10.92 -10.28
CA GLY A 185 1.54 11.24 -11.37
C GLY A 185 2.15 11.04 -12.75
N LEU A 186 3.45 11.33 -12.91
CA LEU A 186 4.19 11.05 -14.13
C LEU A 186 4.26 9.53 -14.40
N GLY A 187 4.50 8.72 -13.35
CA GLY A 187 4.43 7.26 -13.45
C GLY A 187 3.08 6.77 -13.95
N GLY A 188 1.99 7.32 -13.41
CA GLY A 188 0.63 6.99 -13.85
C GLY A 188 0.38 7.37 -15.31
N ALA A 189 0.80 8.57 -15.71
CA ALA A 189 0.66 9.02 -17.09
C ALA A 189 1.47 8.16 -18.08
N LEU A 190 2.65 7.67 -17.68
CA LEU A 190 3.51 6.78 -18.48
C LEU A 190 2.97 5.36 -18.63
N GLN A 191 2.06 4.92 -17.77
CA GLN A 191 1.45 3.59 -17.88
C GLN A 191 0.37 3.50 -18.96
N LEU A 192 -0.29 4.63 -19.26
CA LEU A 192 -1.50 4.70 -20.10
C LEU A 192 -1.39 4.08 -21.50
N PRO A 193 -0.27 4.18 -22.24
CA PRO A 193 -0.18 3.55 -23.57
C PRO A 193 -0.15 2.02 -23.53
N ARG A 194 -0.04 1.41 -22.33
CA ARG A 194 0.02 -0.03 -22.11
C ARG A 194 -1.24 -0.57 -21.42
N GLU A 195 -1.77 0.15 -20.45
CA GLU A 195 -2.88 -0.26 -19.60
C GLU A 195 -3.90 0.88 -19.46
N PRO A 196 -5.21 0.58 -19.41
CA PRO A 196 -6.24 1.59 -19.23
C PRO A 196 -6.14 2.28 -17.87
N ALA A 197 -6.62 3.52 -17.80
CA ALA A 197 -6.81 4.21 -16.54
C ALA A 197 -8.11 3.74 -15.87
N HIS A 198 -8.05 3.29 -14.63
CA HIS A 198 -9.23 2.86 -13.86
C HIS A 198 -9.12 3.23 -12.37
N LEU A 199 -10.23 3.25 -11.64
CA LEU A 199 -10.26 3.68 -10.23
C LEU A 199 -9.56 2.72 -9.25
N GLN A 200 -9.28 1.48 -9.65
CA GLN A 200 -8.57 0.53 -8.79
C GLN A 200 -7.04 0.66 -8.85
N MET A 201 -6.51 1.58 -9.68
CA MET A 201 -5.05 1.71 -9.89
C MET A 201 -4.34 2.14 -8.61
N ASP A 202 -4.99 2.95 -7.77
CA ASP A 202 -4.38 3.47 -6.56
C ASP A 202 -4.01 2.36 -5.56
N MET A 203 -4.91 1.40 -5.32
CA MET A 203 -4.69 0.26 -4.42
C MET A 203 -3.68 -0.73 -4.97
N ASN A 204 -3.69 -1.01 -6.27
CA ASN A 204 -2.71 -1.90 -6.89
C ASN A 204 -1.29 -1.31 -6.78
N VAL A 205 -1.15 -0.03 -7.14
CA VAL A 205 0.15 0.64 -7.20
C VAL A 205 0.70 0.96 -5.80
N ILE A 206 -0.15 1.32 -4.83
CA ILE A 206 0.36 1.55 -3.46
C ILE A 206 0.98 0.28 -2.90
N VAL A 207 0.37 -0.88 -3.12
CA VAL A 207 0.90 -2.16 -2.64
C VAL A 207 2.24 -2.48 -3.30
N GLU A 208 2.34 -2.40 -4.63
CA GLU A 208 3.60 -2.65 -5.35
C GLU A 208 4.71 -1.66 -4.99
N THR A 209 4.39 -0.36 -4.92
CA THR A 209 5.37 0.66 -4.56
C THR A 209 5.83 0.50 -3.11
N PHE A 210 4.97 0.00 -2.22
CA PHE A 210 5.35 -0.34 -0.85
C PHE A 210 6.38 -1.47 -0.83
N VAL A 211 6.15 -2.54 -1.59
CA VAL A 211 7.12 -3.63 -1.73
C VAL A 211 8.50 -3.08 -2.11
N VAL A 212 8.55 -2.25 -3.16
CA VAL A 212 9.79 -1.65 -3.66
C VAL A 212 10.47 -0.74 -2.63
N VAL A 213 9.73 0.16 -2.00
CA VAL A 213 10.30 1.18 -1.10
C VAL A 213 10.88 0.55 0.17
N VAL A 214 10.25 -0.51 0.63
CA VAL A 214 10.55 -1.16 1.91
C VAL A 214 11.66 -2.16 1.72
N MET A 215 11.59 -2.97 0.66
CA MET A 215 12.71 -3.78 0.20
C MET A 215 13.93 -2.90 -0.08
N GLY A 216 13.75 -1.74 -0.71
CA GLY A 216 14.82 -0.80 -1.00
C GLY A 216 15.42 -0.13 0.23
N GLY A 217 14.73 -0.15 1.37
CA GLY A 217 15.11 0.58 2.57
C GLY A 217 14.56 1.99 2.57
N LEU A 218 13.79 2.29 3.62
CA LEU A 218 13.08 3.54 3.79
C LEU A 218 14.02 4.76 3.74
N GLY A 219 13.77 5.68 2.80
CA GLY A 219 14.60 6.87 2.57
C GLY A 219 15.85 6.64 1.70
N SER A 220 16.15 5.40 1.29
CA SER A 220 17.24 5.10 0.37
C SER A 220 16.77 5.10 -1.09
N ILE A 221 17.01 6.19 -1.80
CA ILE A 221 16.62 6.31 -3.22
C ILE A 221 17.40 5.33 -4.10
N GLY A 222 18.68 5.09 -3.80
CA GLY A 222 19.48 4.08 -4.49
C GLY A 222 18.98 2.66 -4.22
N GLY A 223 18.67 2.35 -2.97
CA GLY A 223 18.11 1.04 -2.61
C GLY A 223 16.73 0.79 -3.23
N ALA A 224 15.87 1.81 -3.31
CA ALA A 224 14.58 1.73 -3.99
C ALA A 224 14.71 1.45 -5.49
N PHE A 225 15.73 1.99 -6.17
CA PHE A 225 15.99 1.67 -7.57
C PHE A 225 16.41 0.21 -7.77
N VAL A 226 17.34 -0.29 -6.96
CA VAL A 226 17.77 -1.70 -7.01
C VAL A 226 16.59 -2.62 -6.68
N ALA A 227 15.77 -2.27 -5.68
CA ALA A 227 14.57 -3.03 -5.35
C ALA A 227 13.53 -3.01 -6.47
N ALA A 228 13.30 -1.87 -7.12
CA ALA A 228 12.36 -1.77 -8.26
C ALA A 228 12.80 -2.66 -9.42
N LEU A 229 14.10 -2.66 -9.73
CA LEU A 229 14.66 -3.51 -10.78
C LEU A 229 14.54 -4.99 -10.42
N LEU A 230 14.87 -5.36 -9.18
CA LEU A 230 14.77 -6.73 -8.70
C LEU A 230 13.32 -7.22 -8.71
N ILE A 231 12.37 -6.43 -8.19
CA ILE A 231 10.95 -6.76 -8.20
C ILE A 231 10.41 -6.83 -9.62
N GLY A 232 10.79 -5.92 -10.51
CA GLY A 232 10.40 -5.97 -11.92
C GLY A 232 10.89 -7.25 -12.62
N LEU A 233 12.12 -7.67 -12.36
CA LEU A 233 12.67 -8.93 -12.88
C LEU A 233 11.94 -10.14 -12.27
N VAL A 234 11.74 -10.16 -10.96
CA VAL A 234 11.01 -11.23 -10.26
C VAL A 234 9.58 -11.35 -10.77
N HIS A 235 8.91 -10.22 -11.00
CA HIS A 235 7.57 -10.18 -11.58
C HIS A 235 7.55 -10.73 -13.01
N ALA A 236 8.48 -10.30 -13.87
CA ALA A 236 8.58 -10.78 -15.24
C ALA A 236 8.87 -12.29 -15.32
N PHE A 237 9.84 -12.79 -14.55
CA PHE A 237 10.13 -14.23 -14.48
C PHE A 237 9.00 -14.99 -13.80
N GLY A 238 8.33 -14.40 -12.81
CA GLY A 238 7.15 -14.95 -12.14
C GLY A 238 6.03 -15.22 -13.15
N ILE A 239 5.71 -14.25 -14.00
CA ILE A 239 4.74 -14.41 -15.09
C ILE A 239 5.17 -15.54 -16.04
N SER A 240 6.46 -15.62 -16.38
CA SER A 240 6.95 -16.60 -17.35
C SER A 240 7.02 -18.03 -16.82
N LEU A 241 7.40 -18.23 -15.55
CA LEU A 241 7.68 -19.55 -14.98
C LEU A 241 6.55 -20.07 -14.09
N PHE A 242 5.93 -19.17 -13.32
CA PHE A 242 4.89 -19.49 -12.34
C PHE A 242 3.75 -18.47 -12.36
N PRO A 243 2.99 -18.33 -13.49
CA PRO A 243 1.97 -17.30 -13.62
C PRO A 243 0.96 -17.27 -12.45
N GLN A 244 0.62 -18.45 -11.91
CA GLN A 244 -0.30 -18.68 -10.80
C GLN A 244 0.25 -18.29 -9.42
N ALA A 245 1.52 -17.89 -9.31
CA ALA A 245 2.14 -17.53 -8.04
C ALA A 245 2.91 -16.20 -8.14
N THR A 246 2.66 -15.39 -9.18
CA THR A 246 3.42 -14.17 -9.47
C THR A 246 3.44 -13.21 -8.27
N LEU A 247 2.28 -12.92 -7.66
CA LEU A 247 2.19 -12.02 -6.52
C LEU A 247 2.80 -12.65 -5.27
N VAL A 248 2.57 -13.95 -5.07
CA VAL A 248 3.17 -14.71 -3.96
C VAL A 248 4.70 -14.61 -4.01
N ILE A 249 5.30 -14.80 -5.17
CA ILE A 249 6.76 -14.73 -5.35
C ILE A 249 7.27 -13.31 -5.07
N VAL A 250 6.56 -12.27 -5.52
CA VAL A 250 6.93 -10.86 -5.26
C VAL A 250 6.93 -10.55 -3.76
N PHE A 251 5.86 -10.88 -3.04
CA PHE A 251 5.78 -10.64 -1.59
C PHE A 251 6.68 -11.56 -0.78
N LEU A 252 6.89 -12.80 -1.22
CA LEU A 252 7.84 -13.71 -0.60
C LEU A 252 9.26 -13.17 -0.73
N THR A 253 9.62 -12.64 -1.90
CA THR A 253 10.93 -11.99 -2.11
C THR A 253 11.11 -10.80 -1.17
N MET A 254 10.07 -9.97 -1.00
CA MET A 254 10.07 -8.88 -0.01
C MET A 254 10.29 -9.40 1.41
N ALA A 255 9.53 -10.42 1.83
CA ALA A 255 9.65 -11.00 3.17
C ALA A 255 11.05 -11.58 3.40
N VAL A 256 11.59 -12.33 2.44
CA VAL A 256 12.95 -12.89 2.48
C VAL A 256 13.98 -11.76 2.62
N VAL A 257 13.92 -10.72 1.78
CA VAL A 257 14.85 -9.59 1.90
C VAL A 257 14.77 -8.95 3.27
N LEU A 258 13.58 -8.71 3.83
CA LEU A 258 13.44 -8.07 5.14
C LEU A 258 13.89 -8.95 6.31
N VAL A 259 13.69 -10.28 6.23
CA VAL A 259 14.17 -11.22 7.26
C VAL A 259 15.69 -11.24 7.33
N PHE A 260 16.37 -11.22 6.18
CA PHE A 260 17.84 -11.26 6.13
C PHE A 260 18.49 -9.86 6.20
N ARG A 261 17.80 -8.83 5.72
CA ARG A 261 18.23 -7.43 5.64
C ARG A 261 17.08 -6.52 6.12
N PRO A 262 16.86 -6.38 7.44
CA PRO A 262 15.76 -5.58 7.98
C PRO A 262 15.83 -4.09 7.60
N GLN A 263 17.02 -3.59 7.26
CA GLN A 263 17.23 -2.21 6.78
C GLN A 263 16.88 -2.03 5.29
N GLY A 264 16.46 -3.09 4.60
CA GLY A 264 16.34 -3.14 3.15
C GLY A 264 17.70 -3.22 2.44
N LEU A 265 17.66 -3.23 1.10
CA LEU A 265 18.83 -3.29 0.23
C LEU A 265 19.70 -2.03 0.35
N GLY A 266 19.09 -0.89 0.65
CA GLY A 266 19.74 0.42 0.72
C GLY A 266 20.59 0.66 1.97
N GLY A 267 20.59 -0.25 2.95
CA GLY A 267 21.60 -0.34 4.02
C GLY A 267 21.79 0.89 4.91
N MET A 268 20.87 1.85 4.90
CA MET A 268 20.83 2.84 5.97
C MET A 268 20.10 2.16 7.11
N ALA A 269 20.83 1.87 8.19
CA ALA A 269 20.20 1.76 9.49
C ALA A 269 19.36 3.03 9.62
N ALA A 270 18.02 2.92 9.48
CA ALA A 270 17.19 3.86 10.20
C ALA A 270 17.73 3.73 11.62
N GLY A 271 18.35 4.80 12.11
CA GLY A 271 19.06 4.75 13.37
C GLY A 271 18.18 4.00 14.34
N ALA A 272 18.78 3.07 15.08
CA ALA A 272 18.19 2.48 16.26
C ALA A 272 17.97 3.54 17.37
N GLN A 273 17.63 4.77 16.96
CA GLN A 273 17.48 5.99 17.72
C GLN A 273 16.05 6.44 17.45
N ASP A 274 15.21 6.13 18.42
CA ASP A 274 13.90 6.74 18.65
C ASP A 274 12.75 6.33 17.73
N SER A 275 12.66 5.06 17.31
CA SER A 275 11.31 4.48 17.31
C SER A 275 10.91 4.39 18.78
N VAL A 276 10.35 5.48 19.31
CA VAL A 276 9.59 5.48 20.55
C VAL A 276 8.76 4.22 20.46
N ARG A 277 9.11 3.18 21.24
CA ARG A 277 8.21 2.04 21.45
C ARG A 277 6.90 2.72 21.79
N GLU A 278 5.91 2.68 20.89
CA GLU A 278 4.66 3.40 21.10
C GLU A 278 4.23 3.02 22.50
N ALA A 279 4.19 4.02 23.40
CA ALA A 279 4.08 3.75 24.82
C ALA A 279 2.84 2.88 24.98
N ALA A 280 3.04 1.63 25.40
CA ALA A 280 1.99 0.62 25.39
C ALA A 280 0.75 1.27 25.99
N GLN A 281 -0.28 1.45 25.17
CA GLN A 281 -1.46 2.17 25.62
C GLN A 281 -2.01 1.38 26.78
N LYS A 282 -1.96 1.97 27.99
CA LYS A 282 -2.47 1.30 29.19
C LYS A 282 -3.90 0.90 28.90
N PHE A 283 -4.17 -0.40 28.91
CA PHE A 283 -5.50 -0.94 28.71
C PHE A 283 -6.45 -0.29 29.71
N ARG A 284 -7.19 0.72 29.26
CA ARG A 284 -8.26 1.35 30.04
C ARG A 284 -9.52 0.61 29.70
N GLY A 285 -9.74 -0.48 30.42
CA GLY A 285 -11.06 -1.09 30.46
C GLY A 285 -12.09 -0.01 30.84
N LEU A 286 -13.23 -0.04 30.17
CA LEU A 286 -14.40 0.72 30.56
C LEU A 286 -14.77 0.32 32.00
N ARG A 287 -14.35 1.12 32.98
CA ARG A 287 -14.76 0.97 34.39
C ARG A 287 -16.18 1.50 34.55
N LEU A 288 -17.14 0.80 33.92
CA LEU A 288 -18.55 1.03 34.19
C LEU A 288 -18.85 0.53 35.60
N GLY A 289 -19.65 1.28 36.37
CA GLY A 289 -20.25 0.75 37.57
C GLY A 289 -21.11 -0.48 37.24
N TRP A 290 -21.27 -1.40 38.19
CA TRP A 290 -22.09 -2.60 38.02
C TRP A 290 -23.49 -2.36 37.40
N PRO A 291 -24.24 -1.26 37.68
CA PRO A 291 -25.55 -1.08 37.02
C PRO A 291 -25.41 -0.77 35.53
N LEU A 292 -24.35 -0.07 35.15
CA LEU A 292 -24.07 0.33 33.78
C LEU A 292 -23.53 -0.87 32.97
N GLN A 293 -22.77 -1.76 33.62
CA GLN A 293 -22.39 -3.06 33.02
C GLN A 293 -23.60 -3.94 32.77
N LEU A 294 -24.54 -4.04 33.72
CA LEU A 294 -25.79 -4.76 33.54
C LEU A 294 -26.66 -4.15 32.44
N ALA A 295 -26.74 -2.82 32.35
CA ALA A 295 -27.44 -2.14 31.27
C ALA A 295 -26.82 -2.44 29.90
N ALA A 296 -25.49 -2.38 29.79
CA ALA A 296 -24.78 -2.70 28.55
C ALA A 296 -24.97 -4.19 28.16
N ALA A 297 -24.88 -5.10 29.13
CA ALA A 297 -25.15 -6.51 28.92
C ALA A 297 -26.61 -6.75 28.50
N GLY A 298 -27.57 -6.04 29.11
CA GLY A 298 -28.98 -6.07 28.78
C GLY A 298 -29.27 -5.55 27.37
N VAL A 299 -28.62 -4.46 26.95
CA VAL A 299 -28.70 -3.93 25.58
C VAL A 299 -28.13 -4.94 24.58
N LEU A 300 -26.97 -5.53 24.87
CA LEU A 300 -26.38 -6.59 24.02
C LEU A 300 -27.31 -7.81 23.91
N LEU A 301 -27.91 -8.24 25.02
CA LEU A 301 -28.88 -9.34 25.05
C LEU A 301 -30.15 -9.00 24.25
N LEU A 302 -30.67 -7.78 24.40
CA LEU A 302 -31.83 -7.31 23.64
C LEU A 302 -31.50 -7.30 22.13
N LEU A 303 -30.34 -6.76 21.75
CA LEU A 303 -29.88 -6.76 20.37
C LEU A 303 -29.70 -8.18 19.83
N ALA A 304 -29.18 -9.12 20.62
CA ALA A 304 -29.07 -10.52 20.24
C ALA A 304 -30.45 -11.19 20.05
N VAL A 305 -31.43 -10.90 20.92
CA VAL A 305 -32.80 -11.40 20.79
C VAL A 305 -33.50 -10.80 19.57
N VAL A 306 -33.32 -9.50 19.32
CA VAL A 306 -33.84 -8.82 18.11
C VAL A 306 -33.20 -9.40 16.87
N ALA A 307 -31.89 -9.66 16.88
CA ALA A 307 -31.19 -10.31 15.79
C ALA A 307 -31.75 -11.71 15.51
N TRP A 308 -31.93 -12.51 16.56
CA TRP A 308 -32.47 -13.87 16.44
C TRP A 308 -33.90 -13.89 15.89
N ARG A 309 -34.76 -12.99 16.36
CA ARG A 309 -36.17 -12.91 15.96
C ARG A 309 -36.43 -12.11 14.68
N GLY A 310 -35.51 -11.23 14.27
CA GLY A 310 -35.67 -10.35 13.12
C GLY A 310 -35.59 -11.06 11.76
N GLY A 311 -35.23 -12.34 11.73
CA GLY A 311 -35.07 -13.12 10.49
C GLY A 311 -33.65 -13.07 9.93
N PRO A 312 -33.42 -13.64 8.73
CA PRO A 312 -32.08 -13.95 8.21
C PRO A 312 -31.17 -12.73 8.08
N TYR A 313 -31.71 -11.58 7.64
CA TYR A 313 -30.94 -10.34 7.51
C TYR A 313 -30.36 -9.87 8.85
N TRP A 314 -31.17 -9.84 9.90
CA TRP A 314 -30.73 -9.39 11.21
C TRP A 314 -29.77 -10.37 11.88
N GLN A 315 -29.93 -11.67 11.62
CA GLN A 315 -28.99 -12.69 12.04
C GLN A 315 -27.63 -12.51 11.35
N ALA A 316 -27.60 -12.27 10.03
CA ALA A 316 -26.37 -12.01 9.28
C ALA A 316 -25.69 -10.72 9.74
N LEU A 317 -26.44 -9.62 9.87
CA LEU A 317 -25.92 -8.35 10.35
C LEU A 317 -25.31 -8.45 11.75
N ALA A 318 -25.96 -9.19 12.66
CA ALA A 318 -25.44 -9.43 14.00
C ALA A 318 -24.19 -10.31 13.97
N ALA A 319 -24.17 -11.35 13.13
CA ALA A 319 -22.99 -12.20 12.95
C ALA A 319 -21.80 -11.38 12.46
N ASP A 320 -21.96 -10.58 11.41
CA ASP A 320 -20.92 -9.69 10.88
C ASP A 320 -20.41 -8.71 11.95
N ALA A 321 -21.34 -8.10 12.72
CA ALA A 321 -20.99 -7.20 13.80
C ALA A 321 -20.17 -7.88 14.90
N PHE A 322 -20.55 -9.09 15.33
CA PHE A 322 -19.82 -9.83 16.37
C PHE A 322 -18.47 -10.34 15.86
N ILE A 323 -18.39 -10.78 14.60
CA ILE A 323 -17.13 -11.20 13.97
C ILE A 323 -16.16 -10.01 13.91
N LEU A 324 -16.61 -8.85 13.42
CA LEU A 324 -15.80 -7.62 13.39
C LEU A 324 -15.41 -7.14 14.79
N MET A 325 -16.30 -7.30 15.79
CA MET A 325 -15.99 -7.00 17.18
C MET A 325 -14.87 -7.89 17.73
N ILE A 326 -14.95 -9.21 17.53
CA ILE A 326 -13.90 -10.15 17.96
C ILE A 326 -12.58 -9.83 17.25
N PHE A 327 -12.63 -9.60 15.94
CA PHE A 327 -11.45 -9.21 15.15
C PHE A 327 -10.81 -7.92 15.67
N GLY A 328 -11.61 -6.87 15.90
CA GLY A 328 -11.14 -5.60 16.44
C GLY A 328 -10.55 -5.71 17.85
N VAL A 329 -11.20 -6.47 18.75
CA VAL A 329 -10.70 -6.73 20.10
C VAL A 329 -9.38 -7.48 20.06
N SER A 330 -9.23 -8.46 19.17
CA SER A 330 -7.97 -9.22 19.05
C SER A 330 -6.80 -8.35 18.55
N LEU A 331 -7.04 -7.46 17.59
CA LEU A 331 -6.05 -6.49 17.12
C LEU A 331 -5.68 -5.50 18.25
N GLN A 332 -6.67 -4.96 18.95
CA GLN A 332 -6.46 -4.05 20.06
C GLN A 332 -5.72 -4.72 21.23
N ALA A 333 -6.01 -5.97 21.53
CA ALA A 333 -5.31 -6.73 22.55
C ALA A 333 -3.82 -6.88 22.20
N MET A 334 -3.50 -7.21 20.95
CA MET A 334 -2.12 -7.30 20.48
C MET A 334 -1.38 -5.95 20.56
N MET A 335 -2.02 -4.85 20.15
CA MET A 335 -1.42 -3.52 20.20
C MET A 335 -1.28 -3.00 21.64
N ALA A 336 -2.31 -3.15 22.47
CA ALA A 336 -2.33 -2.62 23.84
C ALA A 336 -1.47 -3.42 24.82
N LEU A 337 -1.48 -4.76 24.73
CA LEU A 337 -0.69 -5.62 25.61
C LEU A 337 0.74 -5.83 25.10
N GLY A 338 0.89 -5.96 23.78
CA GLY A 338 2.19 -6.23 23.15
C GLY A 338 2.99 -4.98 22.80
N GLY A 339 2.35 -3.81 22.64
CA GLY A 339 3.00 -2.63 22.09
C GLY A 339 3.46 -2.83 20.63
N LEU A 340 2.83 -3.77 19.92
CA LEU A 340 3.20 -4.19 18.57
C LEU A 340 2.14 -3.69 17.58
N VAL A 341 2.50 -2.74 16.71
CA VAL A 341 1.66 -2.32 15.59
C VAL A 341 1.83 -3.33 14.46
N SER A 342 0.81 -4.12 14.18
CA SER A 342 0.81 -5.13 13.12
C SER A 342 -0.24 -4.80 12.07
N PHE A 343 0.18 -4.62 10.82
CA PHE A 343 -0.70 -4.53 9.66
C PHE A 343 -1.05 -5.90 9.06
N GLY A 344 -0.42 -6.97 9.57
CA GLY A 344 -0.65 -8.31 9.08
C GLY A 344 -1.86 -9.04 9.67
N HIS A 345 -2.57 -8.42 10.63
CA HIS A 345 -3.58 -9.11 11.44
C HIS A 345 -4.74 -9.71 10.63
N ALA A 346 -5.12 -9.07 9.52
CA ALA A 346 -6.17 -9.55 8.64
C ALA A 346 -5.84 -10.91 8.00
N ALA A 347 -4.56 -11.27 7.88
CA ALA A 347 -4.17 -12.54 7.31
C ALA A 347 -4.49 -13.73 8.24
N PHE A 348 -4.42 -13.55 9.56
CA PHE A 348 -4.84 -14.57 10.52
C PHE A 348 -6.36 -14.76 10.52
N PHE A 349 -7.10 -13.67 10.31
CA PHE A 349 -8.54 -13.73 10.08
C PHE A 349 -8.88 -14.51 8.81
N ALA A 350 -8.18 -14.23 7.70
CA ALA A 350 -8.33 -14.96 6.45
C ALA A 350 -8.00 -16.45 6.62
N LEU A 351 -6.89 -16.80 7.28
CA LEU A 351 -6.52 -18.20 7.56
C LEU A 351 -7.56 -18.93 8.41
N GLY A 352 -8.15 -18.26 9.40
CA GLY A 352 -9.25 -18.81 10.20
C GLY A 352 -10.46 -19.15 9.34
N GLY A 353 -10.90 -18.21 8.49
CA GLY A 353 -12.04 -18.39 7.59
C GLY A 353 -11.79 -19.45 6.52
N TYR A 354 -10.70 -19.32 5.76
CA TYR A 354 -10.32 -20.27 4.72
C TYR A 354 -10.03 -21.65 5.29
N GLY A 355 -9.32 -21.75 6.43
CA GLY A 355 -9.04 -23.03 7.06
C GLY A 355 -10.31 -23.78 7.47
N ALA A 356 -11.29 -23.07 8.04
CA ALA A 356 -12.58 -23.66 8.38
C ALA A 356 -13.40 -24.06 7.13
N ALA A 357 -13.45 -23.19 6.11
CA ALA A 357 -14.16 -23.46 4.87
C ALA A 357 -13.57 -24.67 4.11
N LEU A 358 -12.24 -24.76 4.03
CA LEU A 358 -11.55 -25.88 3.38
C LEU A 358 -11.73 -27.19 4.14
N ALA A 359 -11.66 -27.17 5.47
CA ALA A 359 -11.92 -28.36 6.27
C ALA A 359 -13.36 -28.87 6.10
N HIS A 360 -14.34 -27.97 6.01
CA HIS A 360 -15.71 -28.35 5.77
C HIS A 360 -15.92 -28.92 4.35
N THR A 361 -15.39 -28.25 3.32
CA THR A 361 -15.60 -28.64 1.91
C THR A 361 -14.81 -29.86 1.47
N HIS A 362 -13.55 -30.01 1.92
CA HIS A 362 -12.70 -31.14 1.54
C HIS A 362 -12.84 -32.34 2.47
N TRP A 363 -13.06 -32.14 3.77
CA TRP A 363 -13.09 -33.23 4.76
C TRP A 363 -14.48 -33.51 5.32
N GLY A 364 -15.50 -32.73 4.95
CA GLY A 364 -16.84 -32.85 5.53
C GLY A 364 -16.84 -32.56 7.03
N ALA A 365 -15.90 -31.74 7.52
CA ALA A 365 -15.74 -31.48 8.94
C ALA A 365 -17.02 -30.84 9.52
N SER A 366 -17.45 -31.34 10.69
CA SER A 366 -18.52 -30.70 11.46
C SER A 366 -18.11 -29.30 11.89
N LEU A 367 -19.09 -28.41 12.14
CA LEU A 367 -18.82 -27.00 12.47
C LEU A 367 -17.75 -26.81 13.56
N PRO A 368 -17.78 -27.51 14.71
CA PRO A 368 -16.74 -27.33 15.74
C PRO A 368 -15.34 -27.75 15.26
N LEU A 369 -15.26 -28.83 14.46
CA LEU A 369 -14.00 -29.32 13.92
C LEU A 369 -13.45 -28.36 12.86
N ALA A 370 -14.31 -27.85 11.98
CA ALA A 370 -13.94 -26.84 10.97
C ALA A 370 -13.38 -25.58 11.63
N LEU A 371 -14.06 -25.04 12.65
CA LEU A 371 -13.57 -23.88 13.40
C LEU A 371 -12.23 -24.18 14.11
N ALA A 372 -12.08 -25.36 14.73
CA ALA A 372 -10.84 -25.76 15.37
C ALA A 372 -9.68 -25.86 14.36
N THR A 373 -9.92 -26.42 13.17
CA THR A 373 -8.91 -26.50 12.10
C THR A 373 -8.50 -25.13 11.57
N GLY A 374 -9.45 -24.20 11.42
CA GLY A 374 -9.15 -22.80 11.07
C GLY A 374 -8.29 -22.11 12.13
N CYS A 375 -8.63 -22.26 13.40
CA CYS A 375 -7.83 -21.73 14.51
C CYS A 375 -6.41 -22.34 14.55
N LEU A 376 -6.29 -23.65 14.35
CA LEU A 376 -5.00 -24.35 14.30
C LEU A 376 -4.15 -23.88 13.12
N ALA A 377 -4.73 -23.71 11.93
CA ALA A 377 -4.03 -23.19 10.76
C ALA A 377 -3.51 -21.77 11.02
N ALA A 378 -4.34 -20.88 11.56
CA ALA A 378 -3.93 -19.53 11.93
C ALA A 378 -2.80 -19.53 12.98
N LEU A 379 -2.88 -20.41 14.00
CA LEU A 379 -1.85 -20.54 15.05
C LEU A 379 -0.50 -21.03 14.50
N LEU A 380 -0.52 -22.04 13.62
CA LEU A 380 0.69 -22.59 13.00
C LEU A 380 1.40 -21.53 12.16
N VAL A 381 0.66 -20.80 11.33
CA VAL A 381 1.23 -19.73 10.51
C VAL A 381 1.70 -18.56 11.39
N ALA A 382 0.95 -18.22 12.45
CA ALA A 382 1.36 -17.21 13.43
C ALA A 382 2.67 -17.57 14.13
N ALA A 383 2.93 -18.84 14.43
CA ALA A 383 4.20 -19.28 15.02
C ALA A 383 5.39 -19.06 14.06
N VAL A 384 5.21 -19.40 12.76
CA VAL A 384 6.23 -19.18 11.73
C VAL A 384 6.47 -17.68 11.51
N PHE A 385 5.40 -16.90 11.37
CA PHE A 385 5.49 -15.45 11.17
C PHE A 385 6.08 -14.77 12.41
N GLY A 386 5.68 -15.19 13.60
CA GLY A 386 6.23 -14.72 14.87
C GLY A 386 7.75 -14.91 14.94
N ALA A 387 8.27 -16.06 14.50
CA ALA A 387 9.70 -16.30 14.45
C ALA A 387 10.45 -15.33 13.51
N ALA A 388 9.87 -14.99 12.36
CA ALA A 388 10.42 -14.00 11.43
C ALA A 388 10.37 -12.57 11.99
N VAL A 389 9.30 -12.26 12.72
CA VAL A 389 8.94 -10.90 13.13
C VAL A 389 9.52 -10.50 14.50
N VAL A 390 9.82 -11.46 15.38
CA VAL A 390 10.35 -11.23 16.75
C VAL A 390 11.61 -10.35 16.78
N ARG A 391 12.40 -10.33 15.70
CA ARG A 391 13.64 -9.54 15.59
C ARG A 391 13.41 -8.10 15.12
N SER A 392 12.16 -7.73 14.81
CA SER A 392 11.77 -6.42 14.28
C SER A 392 10.95 -5.62 15.29
N ALA A 393 11.05 -4.29 15.22
CA ALA A 393 10.31 -3.38 16.10
C ALA A 393 9.91 -2.10 15.35
N GLY A 394 8.91 -1.39 15.91
CA GLY A 394 8.42 -0.11 15.36
C GLY A 394 7.87 -0.26 13.95
N VAL A 395 8.22 0.69 13.07
CA VAL A 395 7.83 0.67 11.65
C VAL A 395 8.16 -0.68 11.01
N TYR A 396 9.38 -1.20 11.18
CA TYR A 396 9.84 -2.43 10.51
C TYR A 396 8.97 -3.65 10.82
N LEU A 397 8.49 -3.77 12.06
CA LEU A 397 7.54 -4.79 12.47
C LEU A 397 6.22 -4.67 11.69
N ALA A 398 5.67 -3.47 11.63
CA ALA A 398 4.44 -3.19 10.91
C ALA A 398 4.60 -3.52 9.41
N MET A 399 5.75 -3.16 8.84
CA MET A 399 6.12 -3.43 7.45
C MET A 399 6.23 -4.92 7.12
N LEU A 400 7.00 -5.66 7.92
CA LEU A 400 7.19 -7.10 7.71
C LEU A 400 5.86 -7.85 7.92
N SER A 401 5.05 -7.42 8.88
CA SER A 401 3.72 -8.00 9.09
C SER A 401 2.78 -7.80 7.88
N LEU A 402 2.81 -6.62 7.24
CA LEU A 402 2.04 -6.41 6.01
C LEU A 402 2.57 -7.29 4.88
N ALA A 403 3.89 -7.37 4.69
CA ALA A 403 4.49 -8.21 3.64
C ALA A 403 4.04 -9.68 3.76
N LEU A 404 4.12 -10.22 4.98
CA LEU A 404 3.71 -11.58 5.28
C LEU A 404 2.20 -11.79 5.11
N ALA A 405 1.38 -10.80 5.43
CA ALA A 405 -0.05 -10.83 5.15
C ALA A 405 -0.37 -10.80 3.65
N GLN A 406 0.39 -10.03 2.86
CA GLN A 406 0.25 -10.01 1.41
C GLN A 406 0.62 -11.35 0.77
N VAL A 407 1.58 -12.10 1.34
CA VAL A 407 1.85 -13.49 0.91
C VAL A 407 0.63 -14.38 1.09
N ILE A 408 -0.06 -14.29 2.25
CA ILE A 408 -1.28 -15.07 2.50
C ILE A 408 -2.40 -14.64 1.56
N TRP A 409 -2.61 -13.34 1.40
CA TRP A 409 -3.64 -12.81 0.51
C TRP A 409 -3.41 -13.25 -0.94
N ALA A 410 -2.19 -13.06 -1.46
CA ALA A 410 -1.81 -13.50 -2.80
C ALA A 410 -1.92 -15.02 -2.98
N GLY A 411 -1.58 -15.80 -1.95
CA GLY A 411 -1.76 -17.25 -1.97
C GLY A 411 -3.24 -17.63 -2.04
N ALA A 412 -4.11 -16.94 -1.30
CA ALA A 412 -5.54 -17.18 -1.30
C ALA A 412 -6.21 -16.80 -2.63
N THR A 413 -5.78 -15.71 -3.28
CA THR A 413 -6.38 -15.23 -4.54
C THR A 413 -5.82 -15.91 -5.78
N GLN A 414 -4.54 -16.28 -5.81
CA GLN A 414 -3.94 -16.89 -7.00
C GLN A 414 -3.99 -18.42 -7.03
N TRP A 415 -4.17 -19.10 -5.89
CA TRP A 415 -4.14 -20.57 -5.82
C TRP A 415 -5.51 -21.21 -6.12
N VAL A 416 -5.95 -21.09 -7.37
CA VAL A 416 -7.26 -21.55 -7.84
C VAL A 416 -7.57 -23.01 -7.46
N ALA A 417 -6.59 -23.91 -7.58
CA ALA A 417 -6.80 -25.34 -7.31
C ALA A 417 -7.08 -25.68 -5.84
N PHE A 418 -6.64 -24.85 -4.90
CA PHE A 418 -6.76 -25.12 -3.46
C PHE A 418 -7.76 -24.21 -2.77
N THR A 419 -7.70 -22.90 -3.04
CA THR A 419 -8.55 -21.90 -2.38
C THR A 419 -9.75 -21.46 -3.23
N GLY A 420 -9.82 -21.90 -4.49
CA GLY A 420 -10.75 -21.36 -5.48
C GLY A 420 -10.28 -20.02 -6.10
N GLY A 421 -9.17 -19.47 -5.60
CA GLY A 421 -8.60 -18.22 -6.09
C GLY A 421 -9.58 -17.05 -5.94
N ASP A 422 -9.64 -16.18 -6.94
CA ASP A 422 -10.57 -15.04 -6.98
C ASP A 422 -12.06 -15.44 -6.93
N ASN A 423 -12.40 -16.68 -7.26
CA ASN A 423 -13.78 -17.18 -7.17
C ASN A 423 -14.18 -17.54 -5.72
N GLY A 424 -13.20 -17.69 -4.83
CA GLY A 424 -13.40 -18.17 -3.47
C GLY A 424 -13.93 -19.62 -3.41
N ILE A 425 -14.36 -20.01 -2.21
CA ILE A 425 -14.86 -21.36 -1.93
C ILE A 425 -16.39 -21.36 -2.04
N ILE A 426 -16.90 -22.10 -3.03
CA ILE A 426 -18.34 -22.17 -3.33
C ILE A 426 -18.92 -23.46 -2.72
N GLY A 427 -20.19 -23.41 -2.31
CA GLY A 427 -20.94 -24.60 -1.88
C GLY A 427 -20.88 -24.91 -0.39
N LEU A 428 -20.46 -23.95 0.44
CA LEU A 428 -20.63 -24.00 1.90
C LEU A 428 -22.14 -23.97 2.22
N ARG A 429 -22.67 -25.05 2.81
CA ARG A 429 -24.09 -25.20 3.15
C ARG A 429 -24.29 -25.44 4.63
#